data_AF-A0A3M2KPE6-F1
#
_entry.id   AF-A0A3M2KPE6-F1
#
_cell.length_a   1.000
_cell.length_b   1.000
_cell.length_c   1.000
_cell.angle_alpha   90.00
_cell.angle_beta   90.00
_cell.angle_gamma   90.00
#
_symmetry.space_group_name_H-M   'P 1'
#
loop_
_entity.id
_entity.type
_entity.pdbx_description
1 polymer ?
#
loop_
_entity_poly.entity_id
_entity_poly.type
_entity_poly.pdbx_seq_one_letter_code
_entity_poly.pdbx_strand_id
1 'polypeptide(L)'
;GGAVGPLPFPPQPPRGRRESLVDHVAAAVCCAAADTAGASPGLDWLDGPVLRTVAGGRAQDLTTTVHSLVDDGDPAPLRDWLAAAGVRSDKPVRLV
;
A
#
# COMPACT_ATOMS: atom_id res chain seq x y z
N GLY A 1 -22.43 -31.38 25.91
CA GLY A 1 -22.01 -31.31 24.50
C GLY A 1 -20.98 -30.22 24.38
N GLY A 2 -19.74 -30.57 24.03
CA GLY A 2 -18.67 -29.58 23.83
C GLY A 2 -18.73 -29.07 22.40
N ALA A 3 -18.91 -27.76 22.22
CA ALA A 3 -18.81 -27.12 20.92
C ALA A 3 -17.34 -27.13 20.48
N VAL A 4 -17.04 -27.80 19.36
CA VAL A 4 -15.73 -27.70 18.71
C VAL A 4 -15.64 -26.30 18.10
N GLY A 5 -14.79 -25.46 18.69
CA GLY A 5 -14.47 -24.15 18.12
C GLY A 5 -13.73 -24.28 16.78
N PRO A 6 -13.78 -23.26 15.91
CA PRO A 6 -13.10 -23.30 14.62
C PRO A 6 -11.60 -23.56 14.80
N LEU A 7 -11.07 -24.50 14.01
CA LEU A 7 -9.65 -24.82 13.99
C LEU A 7 -8.88 -23.59 13.48
N PRO A 8 -7.74 -23.23 14.11
CA PRO A 8 -6.93 -22.11 13.65
C PRO A 8 -6.41 -22.37 12.22
N PHE A 9 -6.33 -21.32 11.42
CA PHE A 9 -5.72 -21.41 10.10
C PHE A 9 -4.25 -21.84 10.21
N PRO A 10 -3.75 -22.65 9.26
CA PRO A 10 -2.35 -23.01 9.25
C PRO A 10 -1.49 -21.74 9.16
N PRO A 11 -0.35 -21.68 9.87
CA PRO A 11 0.56 -20.55 9.76
C PRO A 11 1.01 -20.42 8.30
N GLN A 12 0.87 -19.22 7.74
CA GLN A 12 1.35 -18.97 6.39
C GLN A 12 2.87 -19.14 6.35
N PRO A 13 3.41 -19.70 5.25
CA PRO A 13 4.86 -19.75 5.08
C PRO A 13 5.46 -18.34 5.19
N PRO A 14 6.70 -18.20 5.70
CA PRO A 14 7.35 -16.91 5.75
C PRO A 14 7.36 -16.30 4.35
N ARG A 15 6.91 -15.06 4.22
CA ARG A 15 7.05 -14.35 2.96
C ARG A 15 8.52 -14.21 2.63
N GLY A 16 8.86 -14.30 1.35
CA GLY A 16 10.23 -14.04 0.93
C GLY A 16 10.61 -12.58 1.20
N ARG A 17 11.92 -12.33 1.18
CA ARG A 17 12.47 -10.99 1.47
C ARG A 17 11.92 -9.94 0.51
N ARG A 18 11.73 -10.32 -0.76
CA ARG A 18 11.22 -9.43 -1.81
C ARG A 18 9.75 -9.07 -1.58
N GLU A 19 8.90 -10.06 -1.32
CA GLU A 19 7.48 -9.82 -1.03
C GLU A 19 7.33 -8.96 0.23
N SER A 20 8.16 -9.24 1.24
CA SER A 20 8.21 -8.41 2.44
C SER A 20 8.59 -6.96 2.10
N LEU A 21 9.56 -6.72 1.20
CA LEU A 21 9.95 -5.38 0.80
C LEU A 21 8.81 -4.64 0.08
N VAL A 22 8.10 -5.32 -0.84
CA VAL A 22 6.89 -4.78 -1.50
C VAL A 22 5.86 -4.34 -0.46
N ASP A 23 5.56 -5.20 0.51
CA ASP A 23 4.60 -4.90 1.58
C ASP A 23 5.02 -3.67 2.41
N HIS A 24 6.30 -3.56 2.78
CA HIS A 24 6.80 -2.43 3.57
C HIS A 24 6.81 -1.12 2.78
N VAL A 25 7.18 -1.15 1.51
CA VAL A 25 7.16 0.05 0.65
C VAL A 25 5.73 0.51 0.44
N ALA A 26 4.81 -0.41 0.14
CA ALA A 26 3.38 -0.09 -0.01
C ALA A 26 2.82 0.53 1.28
N ALA A 27 3.14 -0.04 2.44
CA ALA A 27 2.73 0.51 3.74
C ALA A 27 3.28 1.93 3.96
N ALA A 28 4.57 2.16 3.70
CA ALA A 28 5.19 3.48 3.87
C ALA A 28 4.57 4.54 2.94
N VAL A 29 4.27 4.17 1.69
CA VAL A 29 3.62 5.06 0.72
C VAL A 29 2.18 5.39 1.15
N CYS A 30 1.43 4.39 1.63
CA CYS A 30 0.09 4.60 2.18
C CYS A 30 0.10 5.55 3.39
N CYS A 31 1.05 5.38 4.33
CA CYS A 31 1.22 6.29 5.46
C CYS A 31 1.54 7.71 4.99
N ALA A 32 2.49 7.86 4.07
CA ALA A 32 2.87 9.17 3.53
C ALA A 32 1.68 9.87 2.85
N ALA A 33 0.89 9.13 2.08
CA ALA A 33 -0.28 9.67 1.41
C ALA A 33 -1.40 10.05 2.39
N ALA A 34 -1.63 9.25 3.43
CA ALA A 34 -2.59 9.59 4.48
C ALA A 34 -2.16 10.86 5.25
N ASP A 35 -0.89 10.91 5.67
CA ASP A 35 -0.36 12.00 6.49
C ASP A 35 -0.25 13.33 5.75
N THR A 36 0.10 13.29 4.47
CA THR A 36 0.49 14.50 3.72
C THR A 36 -0.50 14.94 2.66
N ALA A 37 -1.29 14.00 2.12
CA ALA A 37 -2.23 14.27 1.04
C ALA A 37 -3.70 14.04 1.43
N GLY A 38 -3.98 13.66 2.68
CA GLY A 38 -5.33 13.37 3.14
C GLY A 38 -5.94 12.13 2.49
N ALA A 39 -5.09 11.20 2.03
CA ALA A 39 -5.57 9.93 1.51
C ALA A 39 -6.24 9.13 2.63
N SER A 40 -7.26 8.36 2.29
CA SER A 40 -8.02 7.55 3.26
C SER A 40 -8.12 6.10 2.80
N PRO A 41 -8.13 5.14 3.74
CA PRO A 41 -8.40 3.76 3.40
C PRO A 41 -9.81 3.62 2.82
N GLY A 42 -9.94 2.82 1.78
CA GLY A 42 -11.20 2.45 1.14
C GLY A 42 -11.24 0.97 0.81
N LEU A 43 -12.40 0.53 0.33
CA LEU A 43 -12.62 -0.84 -0.11
C LEU A 43 -13.34 -0.77 -1.46
N ASP A 44 -12.70 -1.34 -2.48
CA ASP A 44 -13.31 -1.64 -3.76
C ASP A 44 -13.70 -3.13 -3.79
N TRP A 45 -14.81 -3.48 -4.43
CA TRP A 45 -15.30 -4.86 -4.45
C TRP A 45 -14.53 -5.75 -5.42
N LEU A 46 -13.89 -5.17 -6.44
CA LEU A 46 -13.06 -5.85 -7.43
C LEU A 46 -11.60 -5.88 -6.99
N ASP A 47 -11.10 -4.73 -6.52
CA ASP A 47 -9.68 -4.56 -6.18
C ASP A 47 -9.37 -4.82 -4.69
N GLY A 48 -10.40 -4.91 -3.84
CA GLY A 48 -10.23 -5.10 -2.40
C GLY A 48 -9.78 -3.81 -1.70
N PRO A 49 -8.88 -3.87 -0.70
CA PRO A 49 -8.40 -2.68 0.01
C PRO A 49 -7.73 -1.69 -0.95
N VAL A 50 -8.19 -0.45 -0.98
CA VAL A 50 -7.67 0.60 -1.87
C VAL A 50 -7.36 1.88 -1.10
N LEU A 51 -6.45 2.69 -1.61
CA LEU A 51 -6.20 4.02 -1.07
C LEU A 51 -6.96 5.07 -1.87
N ARG A 52 -7.85 5.81 -1.21
CA ARG A 52 -8.62 6.90 -1.84
C ARG A 52 -7.89 8.22 -1.67
N THR A 53 -7.52 8.85 -2.78
CA THR A 53 -6.85 10.14 -2.79
C THR A 53 -7.86 11.28 -2.99
N VAL A 54 -7.55 12.47 -2.45
CA VAL A 54 -8.42 13.65 -2.55
C VAL A 54 -8.46 14.21 -3.98
N ALA A 55 -7.44 13.90 -4.79
CA ALA A 55 -7.33 14.32 -6.18
C ALA A 55 -8.41 13.71 -7.11
N GLY A 56 -9.24 12.78 -6.62
CA GLY A 56 -10.44 12.31 -7.33
C GLY A 56 -10.19 11.40 -8.55
N GLY A 57 -8.94 11.19 -8.94
CA GLY A 57 -8.55 10.20 -9.95
C GLY A 57 -8.30 8.82 -9.35
N ARG A 58 -8.55 7.75 -10.12
CA ARG A 58 -7.86 6.47 -9.87
C ARG A 58 -6.38 6.74 -10.12
N ALA A 59 -5.63 7.02 -9.06
CA ALA A 59 -4.18 6.99 -9.15
C ALA A 59 -3.77 5.63 -9.77
N GLN A 60 -2.69 5.59 -10.55
CA GLN A 60 -2.19 4.34 -11.12
C GLN A 60 -2.15 3.25 -10.04
N ASP A 61 -2.32 1.98 -10.38
CA ASP A 61 -2.31 0.93 -9.35
C ASP A 61 -1.00 1.02 -8.54
N LEU A 62 -1.14 1.32 -7.24
CA LEU A 62 0.00 1.48 -6.34
C LEU A 62 0.84 0.20 -6.33
N THR A 63 0.19 -0.96 -6.40
CA THR A 63 0.84 -2.28 -6.43
C THR A 63 1.80 -2.37 -7.60
N THR A 64 1.33 -2.06 -8.81
CA THR A 64 2.17 -2.04 -10.03
C THR A 64 3.37 -1.10 -9.90
N THR A 65 3.18 0.11 -9.37
CA THR A 65 4.30 1.07 -9.23
C THR A 65 5.32 0.66 -8.17
N VAL A 66 4.89 0.03 -7.07
CA VAL A 66 5.77 -0.54 -6.05
C VAL A 66 6.54 -1.73 -6.61
N HIS A 67 5.90 -2.57 -7.41
CA HIS A 67 6.57 -3.67 -8.10
C HIS A 67 7.66 -3.18 -9.05
N SER A 68 7.40 -2.15 -9.86
CA SER A 68 8.44 -1.56 -10.73
C SER A 68 9.66 -1.06 -9.94
N LEU A 69 9.44 -0.46 -8.76
CA LEU A 69 10.54 -0.05 -7.88
C LEU A 69 11.31 -1.26 -7.31
N VAL A 70 10.61 -2.28 -6.80
CA VAL A 70 11.25 -3.40 -6.10
C VAL A 70 11.91 -4.39 -7.08
N ASP A 71 11.32 -4.57 -8.25
CA ASP A 71 11.69 -5.60 -9.22
C ASP A 71 12.69 -5.07 -10.25
N ASP A 72 12.38 -3.91 -10.81
CA ASP A 72 13.16 -3.31 -11.89
C ASP A 72 14.10 -2.21 -11.38
N GLY A 73 13.94 -1.80 -10.11
CA GLY A 73 14.69 -0.69 -9.54
C GLY A 73 14.27 0.68 -10.08
N ASP A 74 13.14 0.78 -10.79
CA ASP A 74 12.66 2.02 -11.40
C ASP A 74 11.76 2.81 -10.43
N PRO A 75 12.21 3.96 -9.91
CA PRO A 75 11.41 4.77 -9.01
C PRO A 75 10.44 5.70 -9.73
N ALA A 76 10.53 5.87 -11.06
CA ALA A 76 9.78 6.89 -11.78
C ALA A 76 8.25 6.69 -11.68
N PRO A 77 7.69 5.48 -11.88
CA PRO A 77 6.25 5.27 -11.77
C PRO A 77 5.70 5.58 -10.37
N LEU A 78 6.46 5.23 -9.32
CA LEU A 78 6.05 5.51 -7.94
C LEU A 78 6.10 7.01 -7.64
N ARG A 79 7.10 7.75 -8.17
CA ARG A 79 7.18 9.21 -8.00
C ARG A 79 6.02 9.92 -8.68
N ASP A 80 5.67 9.51 -9.90
CA ASP A 80 4.55 10.07 -10.63
C ASP A 80 3.23 9.79 -9.90
N TRP A 81 3.08 8.59 -9.34
CA TRP A 81 1.95 8.25 -8.49
C TRP A 81 1.84 9.14 -7.25
N LEU A 82 2.94 9.35 -6.52
CA LEU A 82 2.99 10.19 -5.32
C LEU A 82 2.58 11.64 -5.66
N ALA A 83 3.10 12.18 -6.77
CA ALA A 83 2.75 13.50 -7.25
C ALA A 83 1.26 13.60 -7.61
N ALA A 84 0.72 12.61 -8.33
CA ALA A 84 -0.70 12.54 -8.70
C ALA A 84 -1.62 12.39 -7.48
N ALA A 85 -1.16 11.66 -6.45
CA ALA A 85 -1.86 11.52 -5.17
C ALA A 85 -1.80 12.81 -4.31
N GLY A 86 -0.97 13.78 -4.68
CA GLY A 86 -0.77 15.03 -3.93
C GLY A 86 0.16 14.89 -2.72
N VAL A 87 0.93 13.80 -2.64
CA VAL A 87 1.94 13.59 -1.60
C VAL A 87 3.03 14.62 -1.77
N ARG A 88 3.30 15.39 -0.72
CA ARG A 88 4.32 16.44 -0.77
C ARG A 88 5.54 16.06 0.05
N SER A 89 6.71 16.20 -0.55
CA SER A 89 8.00 15.92 0.08
C SER A 89 8.42 16.99 1.10
N ASP A 90 7.78 18.15 1.13
CA ASP A 90 8.03 19.22 2.11
C ASP A 90 7.40 18.93 3.49
N LYS A 91 6.53 17.91 3.60
CA LYS A 91 5.89 17.52 4.86
C LYS A 91 6.45 16.19 5.37
N PRO A 92 6.86 16.09 6.65
CA PRO A 92 7.40 14.85 7.19
C PRO A 92 6.34 13.75 7.29
N VAL A 93 6.72 12.51 6.98
CA VAL A 93 5.92 11.29 7.17
C VAL A 93 6.06 10.82 8.61
N ARG A 94 4.95 10.45 9.28
CA ARG A 94 5.01 9.79 10.59
C ARG A 94 5.08 8.28 10.40
N LEU A 95 6.20 7.68 10.80
CA LEU A 95 6.32 6.23 10.94
C LEU A 95 5.95 5.89 12.39
N VAL A 96 4.85 5.15 12.59
CA VAL A 96 4.40 4.66 13.91
C VAL A 96 4.73 3.20 14.11
#